data_AF-A0A6C0TYP0-F1
#
_entry.id   AF-A0A6C0TYP0-F1
#
_cell.length_a   1.000
_cell.length_b   1.000
_cell.length_c   1.000
_cell.angle_alpha   90.00
_cell.angle_beta   90.00
_cell.angle_gamma   90.00
#
_symmetry.space_group_name_H-M   'P 1'
#
loop_
_entity.id
_entity.type
_entity.pdbx_description
1 polymer ?
#
loop_
_entity_poly.entity_id
_entity_poly.type
_entity_poly.pdbx_seq_one_letter_code
_entity_poly.pdbx_strand_id
1 'polypeptide(L)'
;MNFDCKELVQLFERCFLNDFNTVLVPGAEEPEYLPADETSPHHRILFTRDYFRSALHEISHWCVAGPQRRLLPDFGYWYAPDGRTAQQQQAFEQVEVKPQALEWLFCEAAGHPFRVSLDNLSGEPTDPLPFKRKVVAQVHACLAEGVSERPQRFIQALLDCYRPGVQLTANAFRLDRI
;
A
#
# COMPACT_ATOMS: atom_id res chain seq x y z
N MET A 1 4.86 -16.24 12.86
CA MET A 1 3.77 -16.10 11.87
C MET A 1 4.37 -16.39 10.51
N ASN A 2 3.69 -17.17 9.68
CA ASN A 2 4.10 -17.38 8.30
C ASN A 2 3.29 -16.42 7.43
N PHE A 3 3.94 -15.57 6.66
CA PHE A 3 3.27 -14.61 5.77
C PHE A 3 3.07 -15.27 4.41
N ASP A 4 1.90 -15.88 4.19
CA ASP A 4 1.55 -16.54 2.93
C ASP A 4 0.75 -15.59 2.02
N CYS A 5 1.26 -15.31 0.83
CA CYS A 5 0.58 -14.50 -0.17
C CYS A 5 -0.76 -15.08 -0.60
N LYS A 6 -0.96 -16.41 -0.56
CA LYS A 6 -2.26 -17.03 -0.88
C LYS A 6 -3.33 -16.62 0.13
N GLU A 7 -2.99 -16.58 1.42
CA GLU A 7 -3.91 -16.16 2.47
C GLU A 7 -4.25 -14.67 2.32
N LEU A 8 -3.26 -13.84 1.98
CA LEU A 8 -3.49 -12.41 1.72
C LEU A 8 -4.39 -12.17 0.51
N VAL A 9 -4.19 -12.91 -0.59
CA VAL A 9 -5.05 -12.85 -1.78
C VAL A 9 -6.49 -13.21 -1.43
N GLN A 10 -6.70 -14.34 -0.74
CA GLN A 10 -8.04 -14.75 -0.30
C GLN A 10 -8.68 -13.72 0.64
N LEU A 11 -7.90 -13.15 1.55
CA LEU A 11 -8.39 -12.12 2.47
C LEU A 11 -8.82 -10.86 1.71
N PHE A 12 -8.00 -10.39 0.76
CA PHE A 12 -8.31 -9.24 -0.08
C PHE A 12 -9.58 -9.47 -0.91
N GLU A 13 -9.70 -10.61 -1.58
CA GLU A 13 -10.86 -10.94 -2.40
C GLU A 13 -12.15 -11.05 -1.58
N ARG A 14 -12.09 -11.63 -0.38
CA ARG A 14 -13.22 -11.61 0.57
C ARG A 14 -13.68 -10.19 0.91
N CYS A 15 -12.75 -9.24 0.98
CA CYS A 15 -13.07 -7.84 1.27
C CYS A 15 -13.62 -7.09 0.06
N PHE A 16 -13.15 -7.38 -1.17
CA PHE A 16 -13.29 -6.43 -2.28
C PHE A 16 -13.77 -7.01 -3.61
N LEU A 17 -13.79 -8.33 -3.78
CA LEU A 17 -14.21 -8.92 -5.06
C LEU A 17 -15.67 -8.55 -5.38
N ASN A 18 -16.58 -8.77 -4.45
CA ASN A 18 -18.01 -8.56 -4.70
C ASN A 18 -18.38 -7.07 -4.82
N ASP A 19 -17.84 -6.21 -3.95
CA ASP A 19 -18.25 -4.81 -3.86
C ASP A 19 -17.47 -3.89 -4.80
N PHE A 20 -16.23 -4.27 -5.15
CA PHE A 20 -15.32 -3.44 -5.95
C PHE A 20 -14.80 -4.14 -7.21
N ASN A 21 -15.23 -5.36 -7.49
CA ASN A 21 -14.82 -6.13 -8.67
C ASN A 21 -13.30 -6.20 -8.84
N THR A 22 -12.55 -6.28 -7.74
CA THR A 22 -11.08 -6.21 -7.74
C THR A 22 -10.48 -7.47 -7.12
N VAL A 23 -9.51 -8.06 -7.82
CA VAL A 23 -8.72 -9.23 -7.38
C VAL A 23 -7.26 -8.85 -7.18
N LEU A 24 -6.56 -9.65 -6.38
CA LEU A 24 -5.12 -9.52 -6.13
C LEU A 24 -4.37 -10.65 -6.82
N VAL A 25 -3.41 -10.32 -7.69
CA VAL A 25 -2.73 -11.29 -8.57
C VAL A 25 -1.25 -11.40 -8.18
N PRO A 26 -0.81 -12.55 -7.64
CA PRO A 26 0.60 -12.81 -7.30
C PRO A 26 1.47 -13.10 -8.54
N GLY A 27 2.79 -13.04 -8.36
CA GLY A 27 3.76 -13.56 -9.32
C GLY A 27 4.00 -12.70 -10.58
N ALA A 28 3.61 -11.43 -10.60
CA ALA A 28 3.88 -10.56 -11.74
C ALA A 28 5.37 -10.17 -11.83
N GLU A 29 5.85 -9.87 -13.04
CA GLU A 29 7.22 -9.38 -13.27
C GLU A 29 7.41 -7.99 -12.66
N GLU A 30 6.43 -7.12 -12.87
CA GLU A 30 6.35 -5.76 -12.35
C GLU A 30 4.98 -5.54 -11.65
N PRO A 31 4.90 -4.66 -10.64
CA PRO A 31 3.62 -4.31 -10.06
C PRO A 31 2.83 -3.45 -11.05
N GLU A 32 1.53 -3.70 -11.17
CA GLU A 32 0.67 -2.93 -12.06
C GLU A 32 -0.78 -3.00 -11.57
N TYR A 33 -1.54 -1.93 -11.79
CA TYR A 33 -2.99 -1.98 -11.71
C TYR A 33 -3.61 -1.99 -13.11
N LEU A 34 -4.40 -3.02 -13.38
CA LEU A 34 -5.14 -3.17 -14.63
C LEU A 34 -6.65 -3.11 -14.38
N PRO A 35 -7.39 -2.18 -15.01
CA PRO A 35 -8.84 -2.20 -14.92
C PRO A 35 -9.44 -3.45 -15.58
N ALA A 36 -10.68 -3.77 -15.25
CA ALA A 36 -11.47 -4.76 -15.98
C ALA A 36 -11.63 -4.30 -17.44
N ASP A 37 -11.55 -5.26 -18.35
CA ASP A 37 -11.61 -5.05 -19.80
C ASP A 37 -12.32 -6.24 -20.48
N GLU A 38 -12.38 -6.23 -21.81
CA GLU A 38 -13.04 -7.29 -22.60
C GLU A 38 -12.41 -8.68 -22.40
N THR A 39 -11.14 -8.74 -22.02
CA THR A 39 -10.38 -9.99 -21.81
C THR A 39 -10.39 -10.45 -20.36
N SER A 40 -10.67 -9.56 -19.42
CA SER A 40 -10.64 -9.83 -17.97
C SER A 40 -11.76 -9.10 -17.25
N PRO A 41 -12.74 -9.82 -16.69
CA PRO A 41 -13.93 -9.20 -16.09
C PRO A 41 -13.67 -8.49 -14.76
N HIS A 42 -12.48 -8.68 -14.16
CA HIS A 42 -12.11 -8.11 -12.86
C HIS A 42 -10.99 -7.07 -13.01
N HIS A 43 -11.03 -6.03 -12.18
CA HIS A 43 -9.86 -5.18 -11.93
C HIS A 43 -8.79 -6.03 -11.24
N ARG A 44 -7.52 -5.84 -11.59
CA ARG A 44 -6.41 -6.65 -11.11
C ARG A 44 -5.37 -5.72 -10.48
N ILE A 45 -4.98 -6.04 -9.25
CA ILE A 45 -3.79 -5.49 -8.61
C ILE A 45 -2.71 -6.56 -8.72
N LEU A 46 -1.71 -6.34 -9.56
CA LEU A 46 -0.60 -7.24 -9.79
C LEU A 46 0.55 -6.85 -8.86
N PHE A 47 1.13 -7.81 -8.16
CA PHE A 47 2.27 -7.57 -7.28
C PHE A 47 3.38 -8.60 -7.51
N THR A 48 4.61 -8.20 -7.22
CA THR A 48 5.79 -8.96 -7.66
C THR A 48 6.24 -10.02 -6.65
N ARG A 49 6.86 -11.07 -7.20
CA ARG A 49 7.74 -12.03 -6.51
C ARG A 49 7.16 -12.66 -5.22
N ASP A 50 5.84 -12.73 -5.11
CA ASP A 50 5.12 -13.25 -3.94
C ASP A 50 5.59 -12.67 -2.60
N TYR A 51 5.95 -11.38 -2.58
CA TYR A 51 6.28 -10.70 -1.33
C TYR A 51 5.04 -10.09 -0.70
N PHE A 52 4.75 -10.53 0.53
CA PHE A 52 3.64 -10.04 1.34
C PHE A 52 3.63 -8.50 1.45
N ARG A 53 4.80 -7.87 1.65
CA ARG A 53 4.92 -6.42 1.70
C ARG A 53 4.61 -5.74 0.36
N SER A 54 5.04 -6.32 -0.77
CA SER A 54 4.72 -5.77 -2.09
C SER A 54 3.20 -5.74 -2.31
N ALA A 55 2.50 -6.83 -1.98
CA ALA A 55 1.04 -6.85 -2.02
C ALA A 55 0.40 -5.75 -1.14
N LEU A 56 0.86 -5.57 0.10
CA LEU A 56 0.35 -4.50 0.97
C LEU A 56 0.60 -3.11 0.40
N HIS A 57 1.73 -2.89 -0.26
CA HIS A 57 2.06 -1.63 -0.92
C HIS A 57 1.10 -1.35 -2.08
N GLU A 58 0.87 -2.31 -2.97
CA GLU A 58 -0.06 -2.13 -4.11
C GLU A 58 -1.51 -1.92 -3.66
N ILE A 59 -1.96 -2.63 -2.62
CA ILE A 59 -3.28 -2.42 -2.01
C ILE A 59 -3.39 -1.00 -1.44
N SER A 60 -2.30 -0.44 -0.92
CA SER A 60 -2.27 0.93 -0.39
C SER A 60 -2.45 1.96 -1.50
N HIS A 61 -1.75 1.80 -2.63
CA HIS A 61 -1.96 2.62 -3.82
C HIS A 61 -3.41 2.56 -4.31
N TRP A 62 -3.94 1.35 -4.44
CA TRP A 62 -5.34 1.15 -4.83
C TRP A 62 -6.31 1.84 -3.87
N CYS A 63 -6.08 1.76 -2.55
CA CYS A 63 -6.87 2.42 -1.51
C CYS A 63 -6.85 3.97 -1.62
N VAL A 64 -5.73 4.55 -2.08
CA VAL A 64 -5.61 6.01 -2.30
C VAL A 64 -6.27 6.44 -3.61
N ALA A 65 -6.18 5.62 -4.67
CA ALA A 65 -6.71 5.95 -5.98
C ALA A 65 -8.25 6.06 -5.98
N GLY A 66 -8.78 7.22 -6.39
CA GLY A 66 -10.22 7.48 -6.51
C GLY A 66 -10.90 6.73 -7.66
N PRO A 67 -12.24 6.68 -7.72
CA PRO A 67 -12.99 5.86 -8.68
C PRO A 67 -12.60 6.09 -10.14
N GLN A 68 -12.43 7.35 -10.55
CA GLN A 68 -12.04 7.69 -11.93
C GLN A 68 -10.63 7.20 -12.28
N ARG A 69 -9.69 7.29 -11.33
CA ARG A 69 -8.33 6.78 -11.53
C ARG A 69 -8.31 5.27 -11.67
N ARG A 70 -9.19 4.55 -10.95
CA ARG A 70 -9.31 3.08 -11.05
C ARG A 70 -9.87 2.57 -12.39
N LEU A 71 -10.20 3.47 -13.31
CA LEU A 71 -10.54 3.14 -14.69
C LEU A 71 -9.32 3.21 -15.63
N LEU A 72 -8.15 3.60 -15.12
CA LEU A 72 -6.92 3.76 -15.88
C LEU A 72 -5.87 2.76 -15.40
N PRO A 73 -5.04 2.21 -16.31
CA PRO A 73 -3.82 1.50 -15.94
C PRO A 73 -2.97 2.35 -14.99
N ASP A 74 -2.43 1.72 -13.93
CA ASP A 74 -1.64 2.36 -12.86
C ASP A 74 -2.23 3.68 -12.33
N PHE A 75 -3.56 3.73 -12.28
CA PHE A 75 -4.31 4.88 -11.78
C PHE A 75 -4.04 6.19 -12.54
N GLY A 76 -3.43 6.11 -13.73
CA GLY A 76 -2.93 7.23 -14.51
C GLY A 76 -1.82 8.02 -13.81
N TYR A 77 -1.04 7.38 -12.93
CA TYR A 77 0.15 8.00 -12.35
C TYR A 77 1.32 7.98 -13.34
N TRP A 78 2.21 8.96 -13.24
CA TRP A 78 3.46 8.98 -13.98
C TRP A 78 4.45 8.02 -13.30
N TYR A 79 5.09 7.15 -14.07
CA TYR A 79 6.22 6.35 -13.61
C TYR A 79 7.55 7.08 -13.81
N ALA A 80 8.27 7.36 -12.73
CA ALA A 80 9.63 7.88 -12.80
C ALA A 80 10.58 6.73 -12.42
N PRO A 81 11.40 6.23 -13.36
CA PRO A 81 12.30 5.12 -13.08
C PRO A 81 13.38 5.52 -12.07
N ASP A 82 14.09 4.53 -11.54
CA ASP A 82 15.27 4.72 -10.71
C ASP A 82 16.30 5.67 -11.37
N GLY A 83 17.13 6.34 -10.57
CA GLY A 83 18.04 7.37 -11.04
C GLY A 83 17.48 8.80 -10.94
N ARG A 84 16.55 9.04 -10.02
CA ARG A 84 15.89 10.34 -9.86
C ARG A 84 16.82 11.40 -9.26
N THR A 85 16.69 12.62 -9.76
CA THR A 85 17.27 13.82 -9.14
C THR A 85 16.57 14.13 -7.81
N ALA A 86 17.19 14.94 -6.95
CA ALA A 86 16.57 15.37 -5.69
C ALA A 86 15.18 16.01 -5.88
N GLN A 87 14.96 16.76 -6.97
CA GLN A 87 13.66 17.37 -7.27
C GLN A 87 12.61 16.32 -7.66
N GLN A 88 12.99 15.33 -8.48
CA GLN A 88 12.11 14.22 -8.85
C GLN A 88 11.78 13.35 -7.65
N GLN A 89 12.77 13.10 -6.79
CA GLN A 89 12.60 12.37 -5.54
C GLN A 89 11.61 13.09 -4.62
N GLN A 90 11.70 14.42 -4.49
CA GLN A 90 10.77 15.20 -3.69
C GLN A 90 9.33 15.13 -4.24
N ALA A 91 9.16 15.10 -5.56
CA ALA A 91 7.83 14.95 -6.18
C ALA A 91 7.25 13.55 -5.93
N PHE A 92 8.08 12.50 -6.02
CA PHE A 92 7.69 11.15 -5.66
C PHE A 92 7.27 11.04 -4.19
N GLU A 93 8.12 11.52 -3.27
CA GLU A 93 7.84 11.46 -1.84
C GLU A 93 6.51 12.15 -1.47
N GLN A 94 6.10 13.19 -2.20
CA GLN A 94 4.81 13.84 -1.98
C GLN A 94 3.62 12.93 -2.28
N VAL A 95 3.69 12.14 -3.35
CA VAL A 95 2.60 11.23 -3.73
C VAL A 95 2.61 9.94 -2.91
N GLU A 96 3.78 9.57 -2.38
CA GLU A 96 4.00 8.37 -1.57
C GLU A 96 3.60 8.49 -0.09
N VAL A 97 3.40 9.71 0.44
CA VAL A 97 3.07 9.89 1.87
C VAL A 97 1.84 9.06 2.27
N LYS A 98 0.77 9.09 1.46
CA LYS A 98 -0.49 8.41 1.78
C LYS A 98 -0.40 6.90 1.55
N PRO A 99 0.10 6.39 0.40
CA PRO A 99 0.32 4.96 0.22
C PRO A 99 1.17 4.36 1.34
N GLN A 100 2.33 4.94 1.67
CA GLN A 100 3.21 4.36 2.69
C GLN A 100 2.66 4.47 4.12
N ALA A 101 1.81 5.46 4.41
CA ALA A 101 1.09 5.51 5.69
C ALA A 101 0.06 4.38 5.82
N LEU A 102 -0.71 4.10 4.75
CA LEU A 102 -1.65 2.98 4.73
C LEU A 102 -0.91 1.64 4.76
N GLU A 103 0.21 1.52 4.04
CA GLU A 103 1.04 0.32 4.04
C GLU A 103 1.53 0.02 5.46
N TRP A 104 1.98 1.03 6.21
CA TRP A 104 2.39 0.85 7.60
C TRP A 104 1.23 0.41 8.49
N LEU A 105 0.03 0.99 8.33
CA LEU A 105 -1.17 0.54 9.05
C LEU A 105 -1.49 -0.94 8.76
N PHE A 106 -1.42 -1.35 7.50
CA PHE A 106 -1.63 -2.74 7.09
C PHE A 106 -0.54 -3.67 7.64
N CYS A 107 0.72 -3.25 7.59
CA CYS A 107 1.83 -3.99 8.18
C CYS A 107 1.63 -4.21 9.68
N GLU A 108 1.31 -3.17 10.45
CA GLU A 108 1.05 -3.31 11.90
C GLU A 108 -0.20 -4.16 12.17
N ALA A 109 -1.26 -4.05 11.36
CA ALA A 109 -2.46 -4.89 11.46
C ALA A 109 -2.15 -6.37 11.20
N ALA A 110 -1.30 -6.67 10.22
CA ALA A 110 -0.85 -8.02 9.90
C ALA A 110 0.24 -8.55 10.84
N GLY A 111 0.89 -7.67 11.61
CA GLY A 111 2.08 -8.01 12.40
C GLY A 111 3.35 -8.17 11.57
N HIS A 112 3.36 -7.61 10.35
CA HIS A 112 4.49 -7.60 9.44
C HIS A 112 5.37 -6.36 9.70
N PRO A 113 6.72 -6.47 9.64
CA PRO A 113 7.59 -5.29 9.77
C PRO A 113 7.39 -4.31 8.61
N PHE A 114 7.36 -3.02 8.92
CA PHE A 114 7.32 -1.93 7.96
C PHE A 114 8.69 -1.24 7.86
N ARG A 115 9.03 -0.74 6.66
CA ARG A 115 10.15 0.17 6.43
C ARG A 115 9.76 1.13 5.32
N VAL A 116 10.04 2.42 5.50
CA VAL A 116 9.82 3.41 4.42
C VAL A 116 10.62 3.02 3.17
N SER A 117 10.02 3.17 1.98
CA SER A 117 10.72 2.97 0.71
C SER A 117 10.99 4.32 0.04
N LEU A 118 12.26 4.61 -0.24
CA LEU A 118 12.61 5.78 -1.08
C LEU A 118 12.58 5.44 -2.57
N ASP A 119 12.69 4.15 -2.90
CA ASP A 119 12.66 3.60 -4.25
C ASP A 119 13.67 4.23 -5.24
N ASN A 120 14.83 4.67 -4.76
CA ASN A 120 15.81 5.41 -5.55
C ASN A 120 17.23 4.86 -5.32
N LEU A 121 17.52 3.67 -5.84
CA LEU A 121 18.79 2.95 -5.60
C LEU A 121 19.96 3.57 -6.36
N SER A 122 19.72 4.08 -7.58
CA SER A 122 20.75 4.62 -8.48
C SER A 122 20.67 6.14 -8.63
N GLY A 123 19.77 6.80 -7.89
CA GLY A 123 19.58 8.25 -7.95
C GLY A 123 20.43 9.04 -6.97
N GLU A 124 20.16 10.34 -6.90
CA GLU A 124 20.87 11.23 -5.97
C GLU A 124 20.53 10.87 -4.51
N PRO A 125 21.54 10.76 -3.62
CA PRO A 125 21.28 10.56 -2.20
C PRO A 125 20.51 11.74 -1.61
N THR A 126 19.34 11.46 -1.02
CA THR A 126 18.52 12.45 -0.30
C THR A 126 18.43 12.10 1.19
N ASP A 127 18.15 13.10 2.03
CA ASP A 127 17.81 12.87 3.44
C ASP A 127 16.38 12.30 3.55
N PRO A 128 16.18 11.06 4.04
CA PRO A 128 14.84 10.47 4.16
C PRO A 128 14.05 11.01 5.36
N LEU A 129 14.68 11.73 6.29
CA LEU A 129 14.06 12.12 7.55
C LEU A 129 12.80 13.00 7.36
N PRO A 130 12.76 13.99 6.46
CA PRO A 130 11.55 14.76 6.20
C PRO A 130 10.41 13.90 5.66
N PHE A 131 10.70 12.95 4.78
CA PHE A 131 9.70 12.02 4.24
C PHE A 131 9.15 11.09 5.32
N LYS A 132 10.03 10.46 6.11
CA LYS A 132 9.63 9.63 7.26
C LYS A 132 8.72 10.38 8.23
N ARG A 133 9.02 11.64 8.55
CA ARG A 133 8.18 12.48 9.42
C ARG A 133 6.79 12.73 8.82
N LYS A 134 6.70 12.95 7.50
CA LYS A 134 5.41 13.10 6.81
C LYS A 134 4.60 11.82 6.87
N VAL A 135 5.21 10.66 6.65
CA VAL A 135 4.53 9.35 6.75
C VAL A 135 4.03 9.12 8.17
N VAL A 136 4.86 9.33 9.20
CA VAL A 136 4.42 9.25 10.61
C VAL A 136 3.22 10.17 10.85
N ALA A 137 3.32 11.46 10.50
CA ALA A 137 2.24 12.41 10.69
C ALA A 137 0.93 11.98 9.98
N GLN A 138 1.05 11.45 8.76
CA GLN A 138 -0.10 10.95 8.01
C GLN A 138 -0.76 9.73 8.68
N VAL A 139 0.01 8.81 9.27
CA VAL A 139 -0.55 7.69 10.04
C VAL A 139 -1.31 8.19 11.27
N HIS A 140 -0.75 9.15 12.01
CA HIS A 140 -1.44 9.74 13.17
C HIS A 140 -2.73 10.44 12.77
N ALA A 141 -2.74 11.17 11.65
CA ALA A 141 -3.95 11.76 11.10
C ALA A 141 -4.99 10.69 10.73
N CYS A 142 -4.58 9.59 10.07
CA CYS A 142 -5.45 8.46 9.76
C CYS A 142 -6.06 7.81 11.02
N LEU A 143 -5.31 7.71 12.12
CA LEU A 143 -5.82 7.15 13.38
C LEU A 143 -6.79 8.11 14.10
N ALA A 144 -6.56 9.43 14.00
CA ALA A 144 -7.36 10.44 14.67
C ALA A 144 -8.66 10.77 13.92
N GLU A 145 -8.59 10.88 12.60
CA GLU A 145 -9.69 11.30 11.73
C GLU A 145 -10.44 10.10 11.12
N GLY A 146 -9.83 8.91 11.16
CA GLY A 146 -10.28 7.74 10.44
C GLY A 146 -9.70 7.66 9.03
N VAL A 147 -9.89 6.50 8.39
CA VAL A 147 -9.53 6.27 6.99
C VAL A 147 -10.78 6.01 6.16
N SER A 148 -10.66 6.06 4.84
CA SER A 148 -11.77 5.73 3.94
C SER A 148 -12.20 4.26 4.08
N GLU A 149 -13.36 3.93 3.54
CA GLU A 149 -13.99 2.62 3.70
C GLU A 149 -13.06 1.44 3.37
N ARG A 150 -12.34 1.51 2.24
CA ARG A 150 -11.48 0.41 1.77
C ARG A 150 -10.32 0.11 2.72
N PRO A 151 -9.45 1.07 3.08
CA PRO A 151 -8.40 0.81 4.06
C PRO A 151 -8.96 0.42 5.43
N GLN A 152 -10.08 1.00 5.89
CA GLN A 152 -10.69 0.61 7.16
C GLN A 152 -11.11 -0.86 7.15
N ARG A 153 -11.81 -1.28 6.09
CA ARG A 153 -12.26 -2.65 5.88
C ARG A 153 -11.08 -3.62 5.86
N PHE A 154 -9.99 -3.26 5.17
CA PHE A 154 -8.81 -4.12 5.07
C PHE A 154 -8.04 -4.20 6.39
N ILE A 155 -7.88 -3.08 7.12
CA ILE A 155 -7.26 -3.06 8.46
C ILE A 155 -8.00 -4.03 9.38
N GLN A 156 -9.33 -3.97 9.41
CA GLN A 156 -10.13 -4.85 10.25
C GLN A 156 -9.95 -6.33 9.86
N ALA A 157 -10.00 -6.64 8.57
CA ALA A 157 -9.80 -7.99 8.07
C ALA A 157 -8.41 -8.55 8.41
N LEU A 158 -7.37 -7.71 8.32
CA LEU A 158 -6.00 -8.08 8.72
C LEU A 158 -5.89 -8.33 10.23
N LEU A 159 -6.48 -7.45 11.06
CA LEU A 159 -6.51 -7.64 12.50
C LEU A 159 -7.21 -8.94 12.88
N ASP A 160 -8.38 -9.21 12.32
CA ASP A 160 -9.15 -10.42 12.64
C ASP A 160 -8.41 -11.71 12.22
N CYS A 161 -7.69 -11.67 11.10
CA CYS A 161 -6.95 -12.82 10.56
C CYS A 161 -5.62 -13.05 11.29
N TYR A 162 -4.82 -12.01 11.47
CA TYR A 162 -3.44 -12.13 11.93
C TYR A 162 -3.22 -11.67 13.36
N ARG A 163 -4.05 -10.78 13.91
CA ARG A 163 -3.83 -10.20 15.25
C ARG A 163 -5.14 -10.02 16.02
N PRO A 164 -5.95 -11.08 16.19
CA PRO A 164 -7.29 -10.96 16.76
C PRO A 164 -7.23 -10.34 18.16
N GLY A 165 -8.10 -9.35 18.41
CA GLY A 165 -8.16 -8.62 19.67
C GLY A 165 -7.11 -7.52 19.86
N VAL A 166 -6.20 -7.32 18.90
CA VAL A 166 -5.26 -6.19 18.93
C VAL A 166 -5.94 -4.94 18.38
N GLN A 167 -5.67 -3.80 19.03
CA GLN A 167 -6.03 -2.49 18.51
C GLN A 167 -4.77 -1.74 18.07
N LEU A 168 -4.85 -1.07 16.92
CA LEU A 168 -3.78 -0.18 16.49
C LEU A 168 -3.79 1.07 17.37
N THR A 169 -2.63 1.39 17.94
CA THR A 169 -2.46 2.56 18.79
C THR A 169 -1.36 3.46 18.23
N ALA A 170 -1.49 4.76 18.43
CA ALA A 170 -0.53 5.77 17.98
C ALA A 170 0.93 5.45 18.40
N ASN A 171 1.12 4.78 19.55
CA ASN A 171 2.44 4.39 20.07
C ASN A 171 3.19 3.37 19.18
N ALA A 172 2.49 2.65 18.30
CA ALA A 172 3.13 1.76 17.34
C ALA A 172 3.84 2.54 16.21
N PHE A 173 3.42 3.78 15.94
CA PHE A 173 3.83 4.57 14.78
C PHE A 173 4.75 5.71 15.17
N ARG A 174 6.03 5.39 15.33
CA ARG A 174 7.07 6.30 15.80
C ARG A 174 8.24 6.36 14.82
N LEU A 175 8.93 7.49 14.79
CA LEU A 175 10.03 7.75 13.85
C LEU A 175 11.21 6.79 14.00
N ASP A 176 11.41 6.19 15.16
CA ASP A 176 12.42 5.16 15.43
C ASP A 176 11.99 3.75 15.00
N ARG A 177 10.76 3.58 14.50
CA ARG A 177 10.16 2.32 14.04
C ARG A 177 9.83 2.30 12.54
N ILE A 178 10.31 3.27 11.76
CA ILE A 178 9.99 3.48 10.33
C ILE A 178 11.20 3.31 9.39
#